data_AF-A0A523JIK2-F1
#
_entry.id   AF-A0A523JIK2-F1
#
_cell.length_a   1.000
_cell.length_b   1.000
_cell.length_c   1.000
_cell.angle_alpha   90.00
_cell.angle_beta   90.00
_cell.angle_gamma   90.00
#
_symmetry.space_group_name_H-M   'P 1'
#
loop_
_entity.id
_entity.type
_entity.pdbx_description
1 polymer ?
#
loop_
_entity_poly.entity_id
_entity_poly.type
_entity_poly.pdbx_seq_one_letter_code
_entity_poly.pdbx_strand_id
1 'polypeptide(L)' 'LLDSPELINQDPYGEGWLIKVKPFEADELSGCIDFEEYTDIVEQELEK' A
#
# COMPACT_ATOMS: atom_id res chain seq x y z
N LEU A 1 9.10 13.51 2.17
CA LEU A 1 7.64 13.69 2.11
C LEU A 1 7.17 15.09 2.53
N LEU A 2 7.50 15.59 3.74
CA LEU A 2 7.05 16.94 4.15
C LEU A 2 7.52 18.05 3.21
N ASP A 3 8.74 17.95 2.70
CA ASP A 3 9.33 18.93 1.78
C ASP A 3 9.08 18.60 0.29
N SER A 4 8.62 17.38 0.00
CA SER A 4 8.41 16.84 -1.36
C SER A 4 7.25 15.82 -1.35
N PRO A 5 5.99 16.28 -1.28
CA PRO A 5 4.82 15.40 -1.28
C PRO A 5 4.59 14.68 -2.62
N GLU A 6 5.12 15.21 -3.71
CA GLU A 6 5.04 14.65 -5.06
C GLU A 6 5.70 13.27 -5.19
N LEU A 7 6.63 12.93 -4.28
CA LEU A 7 7.29 11.61 -4.26
C LEU A 7 6.28 10.47 -4.10
N ILE A 8 5.16 10.70 -3.41
CA ILE A 8 4.07 9.71 -3.29
C ILE A 8 3.52 9.34 -4.66
N ASN A 9 3.43 10.29 -5.58
CA ASN A 9 2.87 10.06 -6.91
C ASN A 9 3.93 9.50 -7.89
N GLN A 10 5.19 9.90 -7.74
CA GLN A 10 6.27 9.53 -8.67
C GLN A 10 6.87 8.17 -8.37
N ASP A 11 7.06 7.84 -7.09
CA ASP A 11 7.66 6.58 -6.64
C ASP A 11 6.95 6.04 -5.39
N PRO A 12 5.69 5.58 -5.54
CA PRO A 12 4.84 5.19 -4.41
C PRO A 12 5.40 4.01 -3.59
N TYR A 13 6.21 3.14 -4.20
CA TYR A 13 6.75 1.94 -3.56
C TYR A 13 8.23 2.04 -3.20
N GLY A 14 8.95 3.06 -3.68
CA GLY A 14 10.34 3.36 -3.33
C GLY A 14 10.43 4.52 -2.33
N GLU A 15 10.85 5.70 -2.80
CA GLU A 15 11.08 6.87 -1.94
C GLU A 15 9.80 7.47 -1.31
N GLY A 16 8.62 7.11 -1.85
CA GLY A 16 7.31 7.53 -1.35
C GLY A 16 6.79 6.82 -0.10
N TRP A 17 7.59 5.95 0.55
CA TRP A 17 7.17 5.24 1.77
C TRP A 17 6.80 6.21 2.91
N LEU A 18 5.67 5.96 3.57
CA LEU A 18 5.14 6.86 4.60
C LEU A 18 5.80 6.65 5.95
N ILE A 19 5.77 5.41 6.45
CA ILE A 19 6.27 5.01 7.77
C ILE A 19 6.85 3.61 7.73
N LYS A 20 7.72 3.31 8.69
CA LYS A 20 8.22 1.97 8.95
C LYS A 20 7.76 1.54 10.32
N VAL A 21 7.07 0.42 10.39
CA VAL A 21 6.51 -0.12 11.63
C VAL A 21 7.15 -1.47 11.95
N LYS A 22 7.22 -1.78 13.25
CA LYS A 22 7.59 -3.11 13.74
C LYS A 22 6.30 -3.83 14.14
N PRO A 23 5.93 -4.95 13.51
CA PRO A 23 4.81 -5.76 13.95
C PRO A 23 4.99 -6.21 15.39
N PHE A 24 3.91 -6.22 16.17
CA PHE A 24 3.93 -6.72 17.54
C PHE A 24 3.84 -8.24 17.56
N GLU A 25 2.98 -8.81 16.70
CA GLU A 25 2.79 -10.25 16.52
C GLU A 25 3.09 -10.66 15.07
N ALA A 26 3.44 -11.93 14.86
CA ALA A 26 3.85 -12.42 13.55
C ALA A 26 2.69 -12.54 12.55
N ASP A 27 1.45 -12.65 13.05
CA ASP A 27 0.24 -12.91 12.29
C ASP A 27 -0.59 -11.66 11.98
N GLU A 28 -0.17 -10.46 12.43
CA GLU A 28 -0.89 -9.18 12.21
C GLU A 28 -1.16 -8.89 10.72
N LEU A 29 -0.33 -9.43 9.82
CA LEU A 29 -0.46 -9.25 8.38
C LEU A 29 -1.32 -10.32 7.70
N SER A 30 -1.76 -11.37 8.41
CA SER A 30 -2.48 -12.51 7.81
C SER A 30 -3.87 -12.14 7.30
N GLY A 31 -4.45 -11.04 7.79
CA GLY A 31 -5.72 -10.49 7.32
C GLY A 31 -5.59 -9.51 6.16
N CYS A 32 -4.36 -9.20 5.73
CA CYS A 32 -4.14 -8.40 4.53
C CYS A 32 -4.34 -9.27 3.29
N ILE A 33 -4.94 -8.68 2.27
CA ILE A 33 -5.10 -9.28 0.96
C ILE A 33 -3.78 -9.28 0.19
N ASP A 34 -3.64 -10.24 -0.71
CA ASP A 34 -2.49 -10.32 -1.61
C ASP A 34 -2.64 -9.42 -2.85
N PHE A 35 -1.67 -9.52 -3.76
CA PHE A 35 -1.62 -8.72 -4.98
C PHE A 35 -2.77 -9.03 -5.95
N GLU A 36 -3.14 -10.31 -6.09
CA GLU A 36 -4.19 -10.75 -7.02
C GLU A 36 -5.56 -10.30 -6.48
N GLU A 37 -5.82 -10.56 -5.21
CA GLU A 37 -7.04 -10.14 -4.52
C GLU A 37 -7.25 -8.61 -4.57
N TYR A 38 -6.18 -7.83 -4.38
CA TYR A 38 -6.26 -6.37 -4.47
C TYR A 38 -6.57 -5.89 -5.90
N THR A 39 -5.96 -6.53 -6.90
CA THR A 39 -6.18 -6.19 -8.32
C THR A 39 -7.66 -6.43 -8.69
N ASP A 40 -8.21 -7.57 -8.31
CA ASP A 40 -9.61 -7.93 -8.57
C ASP A 40 -10.59 -6.91 -7.94
N ILE A 41 -10.32 -6.45 -6.71
CA ILE A 41 -11.16 -5.45 -6.03
C ILE A 41 -11.14 -4.12 -6.78
N VAL A 42 -9.95 -3.68 -7.24
CA VAL A 42 -9.80 -2.41 -7.96
C VAL A 42 -10.53 -2.47 -9.30
N GLU A 43 -10.41 -3.56 -10.05
CA GLU A 43 -11.11 -3.75 -11.32
C GLU A 43 -12.63 -3.73 -11.12
N GLN A 44 -13.15 -4.45 -10.13
CA GLN A 44 -14.59 -4.45 -9.81
C GLN A 44 -15.12 -3.08 -9.43
N GLU A 45 -14.33 -2.23 -8.77
CA GLU A 45 -14.75 -0.88 -8.40
C GLU A 45 -14.72 0.08 -9.59
N LEU A 46 -13.82 -0.10 -10.55
CA LEU A 46 -13.76 0.69 -11.78
C LEU A 46 -14.92 0.40 -12.74
N GLU A 47 -15.50 -0.80 -12.67
CA GLU A 47 -16.64 -1.22 -13.50
C GLU A 47 -18.01 -0.73 -12.99
N LYS A 48 -18.07 -0.18 -11.77
CA LYS A 48 -19.28 0.40 -11.18
C LYS A 48 -19.52 1.85 -11.63
#